data_AF-A0A2A9MGZ7-F1
#
_entry.id   AF-A0A2A9MGZ7-F1
#
_cell.length_a   1.000
_cell.length_b   1.000
_cell.length_c   1.000
_cell.angle_alpha   90.00
_cell.angle_beta   90.00
_cell.angle_gamma   90.00
#
_symmetry.space_group_name_H-M   'P 1'
#
loop_
_entity.id
_entity.type
_entity.pdbx_description
1 polymer ?
#
loop_
_entity_poly.entity_id
_entity_poly.type
_entity_poly.pdbx_seq_one_letter_code
_entity_poly.pdbx_strand_id
1 'polypeptide(L)'
;MLFSSPGKCDGGADVKEFEITSNDTTLTFACKQSDTLNPPLFDRVLQGDTCGREALLESVVPGASLVQHATSTADDTAAYTLTIKDLPKSPQTLCYQCKSAANQMSEDAACKILITVKEAKTDGEVTTPIIPGGATTSAPDASEAGHVLPRTVVCMAATVSVALVLSTLM
;
A
#
# COMPACT_ATOMS: atom_id res chain seq x y z
N MET A 1 7.79 11.40 -33.84
CA MET A 1 7.73 11.99 -32.49
C MET A 1 7.15 10.92 -31.59
N LEU A 2 7.98 10.24 -30.79
CA LEU A 2 7.53 9.18 -29.89
C LEU A 2 7.07 9.83 -28.59
N PHE A 3 5.75 9.96 -28.43
CA PHE A 3 5.12 10.34 -27.18
C PHE A 3 5.08 9.07 -26.31
N SER A 4 6.16 8.79 -25.56
CA SER A 4 6.07 7.76 -24.50
C SER A 4 4.92 8.16 -23.59
N SER A 5 3.88 7.34 -23.57
CA SER A 5 2.65 7.61 -22.82
C SER A 5 2.99 7.70 -21.33
N PRO A 6 2.42 8.64 -20.57
CA PRO A 6 2.65 8.72 -19.13
C PRO A 6 2.17 7.41 -18.50
N GLY A 7 3.09 6.59 -17.99
CA GLY A 7 2.77 5.28 -17.43
C GLY A 7 3.40 4.07 -18.10
N LYS A 8 3.97 4.18 -19.32
CA LYS A 8 4.61 3.03 -19.99
C LYS A 8 6.13 3.08 -19.86
N CYS A 9 6.73 1.95 -19.51
CA CYS A 9 8.17 1.71 -19.59
C CYS A 9 8.54 1.20 -20.99
N ASP A 10 9.28 1.97 -21.78
CA ASP A 10 9.73 1.58 -23.14
C ASP A 10 11.03 0.73 -23.13
N GLY A 11 11.71 0.59 -21.99
CA GLY A 11 12.90 -0.25 -21.81
C GLY A 11 14.05 0.49 -21.11
N GLY A 12 15.24 -0.14 -21.02
CA GLY A 12 16.44 0.50 -20.45
C GLY A 12 16.38 0.78 -18.95
N ALA A 13 17.28 1.65 -18.47
CA ALA A 13 17.33 2.15 -17.09
C ALA A 13 16.38 3.36 -16.88
N ASP A 14 15.29 3.43 -17.64
CA ASP A 14 14.29 4.50 -17.54
C ASP A 14 13.68 4.53 -16.13
N VAL A 15 13.37 5.73 -15.64
CA VAL A 15 12.68 5.93 -14.36
C VAL A 15 11.39 6.71 -14.64
N LYS A 16 10.25 6.16 -14.21
CA LYS A 16 8.95 6.84 -14.23
C LYS A 16 8.54 7.16 -12.81
N GLU A 17 8.42 8.45 -12.52
CA GLU A 17 8.07 8.95 -11.21
C GLU A 17 6.60 9.38 -11.18
N PHE A 18 5.91 9.00 -10.12
CA PHE A 18 4.53 9.36 -9.86
C PHE A 18 4.38 9.85 -8.43
N GLU A 19 3.39 10.69 -8.20
CA GLU A 19 3.05 11.19 -6.88
C GLU A 19 1.56 10.97 -6.62
N ILE A 20 1.24 10.42 -5.45
CA ILE A 20 -0.13 10.23 -4.96
C ILE A 20 -0.30 11.09 -3.72
N THR A 21 -1.22 12.06 -3.80
CA THR A 21 -1.42 13.10 -2.78
C THR A 21 -2.81 13.08 -2.16
N SER A 22 -3.67 12.14 -2.56
CA SER A 22 -5.06 12.03 -2.13
C SER A 22 -5.46 10.58 -1.88
N ASN A 23 -6.48 10.38 -1.05
CA ASN A 23 -7.16 9.10 -0.85
C ASN A 23 -7.87 8.63 -2.13
N ASP A 24 -8.31 7.38 -2.15
CA ASP A 24 -9.05 6.73 -3.23
C ASP A 24 -8.47 6.99 -4.63
N THR A 25 -7.14 7.05 -4.71
CA THR A 25 -6.43 7.37 -5.94
C THR A 25 -5.94 6.09 -6.60
N THR A 26 -6.20 5.99 -7.90
CA THR A 26 -5.72 4.88 -8.73
C THR A 26 -4.65 5.36 -9.70
N LEU A 27 -3.53 4.66 -9.75
CA LEU A 27 -2.46 4.89 -10.71
C LEU A 27 -2.32 3.67 -11.61
N THR A 28 -2.31 3.87 -12.92
CA THR A 28 -2.10 2.79 -13.89
C THR A 28 -0.79 2.98 -14.62
N PHE A 29 -0.01 1.90 -14.71
CA PHE A 29 1.26 1.86 -15.43
C PHE A 29 1.41 0.51 -16.15
N ALA A 30 2.36 0.41 -17.08
CA ALA A 30 2.56 -0.80 -17.85
C ALA A 30 4.04 -1.05 -18.16
N CYS A 31 4.44 -2.33 -18.16
CA CYS A 31 5.76 -2.76 -18.60
C CYS A 31 5.73 -3.07 -20.10
N LYS A 32 6.82 -2.81 -20.84
CA LYS A 32 6.92 -3.16 -22.26
C LYS A 32 6.58 -4.62 -22.54
N GLN A 33 6.30 -4.92 -23.79
CA GLN A 33 6.09 -6.29 -24.26
C GLN A 33 7.26 -7.20 -23.83
N SER A 34 6.93 -8.38 -23.29
CA SER A 34 7.86 -9.38 -22.75
C SER A 34 8.60 -9.03 -21.45
N ASP A 35 8.34 -7.86 -20.86
CA ASP A 35 8.78 -7.56 -19.50
C ASP A 35 7.72 -7.98 -18.48
N THR A 36 8.19 -8.42 -17.32
CA THR A 36 7.35 -8.75 -16.17
C THR A 36 7.63 -7.78 -15.03
N LEU A 37 6.61 -7.51 -14.22
CA LEU A 37 6.76 -6.71 -13.02
C LEU A 37 7.62 -7.45 -11.99
N ASN A 38 8.50 -6.71 -11.33
CA ASN A 38 9.26 -7.13 -10.18
C ASN A 38 8.95 -6.17 -9.01
N PRO A 39 8.50 -6.66 -7.85
CA PRO A 39 8.33 -8.07 -7.50
C PRO A 39 7.22 -8.76 -8.33
N PRO A 40 7.32 -10.09 -8.55
CA PRO A 40 6.32 -10.82 -9.34
C PRO A 40 5.00 -11.02 -8.60
N LEU A 41 5.01 -10.89 -7.27
CA LEU A 41 3.83 -11.02 -6.42
C LEU A 41 3.20 -9.63 -6.21
N PHE A 42 1.90 -9.50 -6.49
CA PHE A 42 1.20 -8.21 -6.44
C PHE A 42 0.85 -7.74 -5.02
N ASP A 43 1.01 -8.60 -4.00
CA ASP A 43 1.00 -8.21 -2.59
C ASP A 43 2.33 -7.62 -2.11
N ARG A 44 3.33 -7.52 -3.00
CA ARG A 44 4.69 -7.08 -2.65
C ARG A 44 5.13 -5.86 -3.43
N VAL A 45 6.08 -5.13 -2.86
CA VAL A 45 6.62 -3.90 -3.41
C VAL A 45 8.08 -3.71 -2.98
N LEU A 46 8.88 -3.05 -3.82
CA LEU A 46 10.23 -2.62 -3.42
C LEU A 46 10.14 -1.23 -2.80
N GLN A 47 11.00 -0.92 -1.84
CA GLN A 47 11.02 0.36 -1.14
C GLN A 47 12.25 1.18 -1.50
N GLY A 48 12.04 2.50 -1.52
CA GLY A 48 13.09 3.51 -1.74
C GLY A 48 13.41 3.73 -3.22
N ASP A 49 14.17 4.80 -3.46
CA ASP A 49 14.49 5.29 -4.82
C ASP A 49 15.35 4.32 -5.63
N THR A 50 16.13 3.48 -4.92
CA THR A 50 16.96 2.45 -5.53
C THR A 50 16.27 1.11 -5.67
N CYS A 51 15.06 0.96 -5.12
CA CYS A 51 14.27 -0.28 -5.16
C CYS A 51 14.98 -1.47 -4.50
N GLY A 52 15.68 -1.23 -3.38
CA GLY A 52 16.61 -2.19 -2.79
C GLY A 52 16.05 -3.12 -1.71
N ARG A 53 14.82 -2.88 -1.22
CA ARG A 53 14.19 -3.74 -0.20
C ARG A 53 12.77 -4.11 -0.55
N GLU A 54 12.49 -5.40 -0.60
CA GLU A 54 11.13 -5.92 -0.79
C GLU A 54 10.35 -5.95 0.53
N ALA A 55 9.06 -5.59 0.49
CA ALA A 55 8.12 -5.72 1.59
C ALA A 55 6.69 -5.97 1.08
N LEU A 56 5.78 -6.28 2.01
CA LEU A 56 4.35 -6.36 1.74
C LEU A 56 3.80 -4.96 1.44
N LEU A 57 3.04 -4.83 0.36
CA LEU A 57 2.42 -3.58 -0.06
C LEU A 57 1.52 -3.00 1.02
N GLU A 58 0.68 -3.85 1.64
CA GLU A 58 -0.23 -3.46 2.73
C GLU A 58 0.49 -2.95 3.99
N SER A 59 1.72 -3.43 4.23
CA SER A 59 2.51 -2.99 5.39
C SER A 59 3.15 -1.63 5.15
N VAL A 60 3.45 -1.29 3.90
CA VAL A 60 4.03 0.01 3.54
C VAL A 60 2.93 1.05 3.39
N VAL A 61 1.86 0.73 2.65
CA VAL A 61 0.68 1.59 2.50
C VAL A 61 -0.58 0.77 2.83
N PRO A 62 -1.16 0.98 4.03
CA PRO A 62 -2.34 0.24 4.46
C PRO A 62 -3.52 0.39 3.49
N GLY A 63 -4.14 -0.74 3.13
CA GLY A 63 -5.27 -0.75 2.19
C GLY A 63 -4.90 -0.52 0.72
N ALA A 64 -3.61 -0.42 0.39
CA ALA A 64 -3.16 -0.41 -0.99
C ALA A 64 -3.28 -1.78 -1.64
N SER A 65 -3.59 -1.80 -2.93
CA SER A 65 -3.69 -3.04 -3.72
C SER A 65 -3.21 -2.82 -5.13
N LEU A 66 -2.51 -3.81 -5.69
CA LEU A 66 -2.09 -3.83 -7.08
C LEU A 66 -2.83 -4.94 -7.84
N VAL A 67 -3.39 -4.60 -9.00
CA VAL A 67 -4.07 -5.55 -9.87
C VAL A 67 -3.44 -5.50 -11.26
N GLN A 68 -3.13 -6.67 -11.81
CA GLN A 68 -2.75 -6.81 -13.20
C GLN A 68 -4.01 -6.97 -14.06
N HIS A 69 -4.10 -6.18 -15.13
CA HIS A 69 -5.13 -6.33 -16.15
C HIS A 69 -4.65 -7.26 -17.26
N ALA A 70 -5.61 -7.91 -17.93
CA ALA A 70 -5.32 -8.71 -19.10
C ALA A 70 -4.56 -7.87 -20.14
N THR A 71 -3.58 -8.49 -20.80
CA THR A 71 -2.83 -7.85 -21.87
C THR A 71 -3.78 -7.46 -23.00
N SER A 72 -3.77 -6.19 -23.39
CA SER A 72 -4.50 -5.76 -24.58
C SER A 72 -3.90 -6.48 -25.80
N THR A 73 -4.74 -7.15 -26.59
CA THR A 73 -4.35 -7.92 -27.78
C THR A 73 -3.64 -7.10 -28.86
N ALA A 74 -3.60 -5.77 -28.73
CA ALA A 74 -2.92 -4.87 -29.64
C ALA A 74 -1.41 -4.71 -29.34
N ASP A 75 -0.98 -4.88 -28.09
CA ASP A 75 0.38 -4.53 -27.66
C ASP A 75 1.08 -5.59 -26.79
N ASP A 76 0.38 -6.67 -26.38
CA ASP A 76 0.88 -7.71 -25.45
C ASP A 76 1.63 -7.14 -24.22
N THR A 77 1.12 -6.00 -23.74
CA THR A 77 1.72 -5.22 -22.66
C THR A 77 0.86 -5.41 -21.42
N ALA A 78 1.44 -5.96 -20.34
CA ALA A 78 0.74 -6.09 -19.07
C ALA A 78 0.57 -4.72 -18.42
N ALA A 79 -0.68 -4.33 -18.16
CA ALA A 79 -1.01 -3.13 -17.43
C ALA A 79 -1.31 -3.45 -15.96
N TYR A 80 -0.92 -2.57 -15.06
CA TYR A 80 -1.07 -2.71 -13.63
C TYR A 80 -1.76 -1.46 -13.07
N THR A 81 -2.74 -1.65 -12.20
CA THR A 81 -3.40 -0.56 -11.49
C THR A 81 -3.13 -0.69 -10.00
N LEU A 82 -2.42 0.28 -9.46
CA LEU A 82 -2.24 0.49 -8.03
C LEU A 82 -3.39 1.34 -7.51
N THR A 83 -4.08 0.87 -6.49
CA THR A 83 -5.13 1.61 -5.79
C THR A 83 -4.64 1.94 -4.40
N ILE A 84 -4.69 3.22 -4.03
CA ILE A 84 -4.42 3.72 -2.69
C ILE A 84 -5.74 4.22 -2.12
N LYS A 85 -6.30 3.48 -1.16
CA LYS A 85 -7.56 3.87 -0.50
C LYS A 85 -7.33 4.99 0.49
N ASP A 86 -6.36 4.81 1.37
CA ASP A 86 -6.00 5.77 2.41
C ASP A 86 -4.51 6.12 2.30
N LEU A 87 -4.18 7.40 2.47
CA LEU A 87 -2.79 7.82 2.55
C LEU A 87 -2.12 7.28 3.82
N PRO A 88 -0.85 6.86 3.77
CA PRO A 88 -0.10 6.38 4.92
C PRO A 88 0.12 7.49 5.96
N LYS A 89 0.52 7.12 7.19
CA LYS A 89 0.83 8.07 8.27
C LYS A 89 2.11 8.88 8.06
N SER A 90 2.96 8.42 7.15
CA SER A 90 4.23 9.05 6.81
C SER A 90 4.46 8.82 5.32
N PRO A 91 5.16 9.72 4.62
CA PRO A 91 5.38 9.57 3.19
C PRO A 91 6.15 8.27 2.89
N GLN A 92 5.70 7.55 1.86
CA GLN A 92 6.30 6.28 1.44
C GLN A 92 6.70 6.34 -0.03
N THR A 93 7.86 5.78 -0.35
CA THR A 93 8.32 5.60 -1.74
C THR A 93 8.23 4.14 -2.11
N LEU A 94 7.22 3.84 -2.94
CA LEU A 94 7.03 2.53 -3.55
C LEU A 94 7.84 2.45 -4.84
N CYS A 95 8.46 1.31 -5.09
CA CYS A 95 9.13 1.02 -6.35
C CYS A 95 8.67 -0.31 -6.93
N TYR A 96 8.46 -0.31 -8.25
CA TYR A 96 8.39 -1.50 -9.07
C TYR A 96 9.42 -1.44 -10.18
N GLN A 97 9.86 -2.59 -10.66
CA GLN A 97 10.78 -2.68 -11.79
C GLN A 97 10.15 -3.52 -12.91
N CYS A 98 10.27 -3.06 -14.15
CA CYS A 98 9.97 -3.87 -15.33
C CYS A 98 11.24 -4.59 -15.77
N LYS A 99 11.27 -5.92 -15.57
CA LYS A 99 12.41 -6.76 -15.93
C LYS A 99 12.05 -7.69 -17.08
N SER A 100 12.94 -7.78 -18.07
CA SER A 100 12.85 -8.82 -19.08
C SER A 100 13.24 -10.18 -18.48
N ALA A 101 12.72 -11.27 -19.04
CA ALA A 101 13.12 -12.62 -18.61
C ALA A 101 14.65 -12.84 -18.65
N ALA A 102 15.36 -12.19 -19.58
CA ALA A 102 16.81 -12.25 -19.72
C ALA A 102 17.57 -11.49 -18.62
N ASN A 103 16.96 -10.48 -17.99
CA ASN A 103 17.59 -9.59 -17.01
C ASN A 103 16.98 -9.71 -15.61
N GLN A 104 16.29 -10.82 -15.30
CA GLN A 104 15.72 -11.08 -13.98
C GLN A 104 16.76 -10.91 -12.84
N MET A 105 18.01 -11.32 -13.10
CA MET A 105 19.13 -11.25 -12.15
C MET A 105 19.96 -9.95 -12.22
N SER A 106 19.67 -9.04 -13.15
CA SER A 106 20.42 -7.79 -13.32
C SER A 106 19.68 -6.62 -12.66
N GLU A 107 20.38 -5.84 -11.85
CA GLU A 107 19.81 -4.68 -11.13
C GLU A 107 19.90 -3.37 -11.93
N ASP A 108 20.78 -3.31 -12.94
CA ASP A 108 21.19 -2.05 -13.61
C ASP A 108 20.45 -1.72 -14.91
N ALA A 109 19.60 -2.62 -15.44
CA ALA A 109 19.00 -2.47 -16.78
C ALA A 109 17.46 -2.63 -16.79
N ALA A 110 16.82 -2.36 -15.67
CA ALA A 110 15.37 -2.45 -15.51
C ALA A 110 14.74 -1.05 -15.44
N CYS A 111 13.61 -0.87 -16.12
CA CYS A 111 12.85 0.37 -16.00
C CYS A 111 12.19 0.42 -14.62
N LYS A 112 12.34 1.53 -13.90
CA LYS A 112 11.85 1.73 -12.54
C LYS A 112 10.58 2.56 -12.55
N ILE A 113 9.55 2.11 -11.86
CA ILE A 113 8.34 2.85 -11.56
C ILE A 113 8.45 3.27 -10.10
N LEU A 114 8.76 4.54 -9.85
CA LEU A 114 8.82 5.14 -8.51
C LEU A 114 7.52 5.88 -8.23
N ILE A 115 6.89 5.56 -7.10
CA ILE A 115 5.59 6.11 -6.72
C ILE A 115 5.73 6.64 -5.30
N THR A 116 5.72 7.96 -5.17
CA THR A 116 5.72 8.64 -3.88
C THR A 116 4.30 8.83 -3.40
N VAL A 117 3.94 8.17 -2.30
CA VAL A 117 2.64 8.35 -1.64
C VAL A 117 2.84 9.31 -0.47
N LYS A 118 2.19 10.46 -0.50
CA LYS A 118 2.26 11.45 0.59
C LYS A 118 1.57 10.93 1.85
N GLU A 119 1.91 11.52 2.98
CA GLU A 119 1.19 11.25 4.22
C GLU A 119 -0.23 11.82 4.20
N ALA A 120 -1.12 11.18 4.95
CA ALA A 120 -2.43 11.73 5.24
C ALA A 120 -2.26 13.06 5.97
N LYS A 121 -3.04 14.07 5.57
CA LYS A 121 -3.12 15.32 6.34
C LYS A 121 -3.80 14.99 7.67
N THR A 122 -3.04 15.07 8.75
CA THR A 122 -3.61 14.95 10.09
C THR A 122 -4.38 16.23 10.40
N ASP A 123 -5.71 16.18 10.29
CA ASP A 123 -6.55 17.13 11.01
C ASP A 123 -6.35 16.88 12.52
N GLY A 124 -5.41 17.59 13.12
CA GLY A 124 -5.14 17.55 14.55
C GLY A 124 -4.04 16.58 14.95
N GLU A 125 -2.81 17.06 14.89
CA GLU A 125 -1.88 16.84 16.00
C GLU A 125 -2.61 17.22 17.29
N VAL A 126 -3.10 16.22 18.04
CA VAL A 126 -3.46 16.43 19.44
C VAL A 126 -2.14 16.69 20.16
N THR A 127 -1.70 17.94 20.11
CA THR A 127 -0.78 18.51 21.07
C THR A 127 -1.48 18.39 22.42
N THR A 128 -1.26 17.28 23.12
CA THR A 128 -1.39 17.28 24.57
C THR A 128 -0.55 18.45 25.08
N PRO A 129 -1.13 19.45 25.75
CA PRO A 129 -0.33 20.52 26.34
C PRO A 129 0.64 19.89 27.34
N ILE A 130 1.93 20.05 27.06
CA ILE A 130 3.00 19.76 28.01
C ILE A 130 2.79 20.75 29.15
N ILE A 131 2.23 20.31 30.28
CA ILE A 131 2.18 21.13 31.49
C ILE A 131 3.61 21.25 32.03
N PRO A 132 4.17 22.47 32.18
CA PRO A 132 5.45 22.64 32.86
C PRO A 132 5.20 22.68 34.38
N GLY A 133 5.76 21.72 35.12
CA GLY A 133 5.92 21.89 36.56
C GLY A 133 5.98 20.59 37.37
N GLY A 134 7.18 20.27 37.86
CA GLY A 134 7.33 19.43 39.06
C GLY A 134 8.46 18.40 38.98
N ALA A 135 9.70 18.84 39.14
CA ALA A 135 10.81 17.95 39.48
C ALA A 135 10.65 17.46 40.93
N THR A 136 10.72 16.15 41.21
CA THR A 136 11.73 15.49 42.08
C THR A 136 11.49 13.98 42.25
N THR A 137 12.52 13.20 41.92
CA THR A 137 13.12 12.09 42.69
C THR A 137 12.24 11.19 43.57
N SER A 138 12.17 9.89 43.25
CA SER A 138 12.69 8.74 44.06
C SER A 138 12.04 7.40 43.63
N ALA A 139 12.87 6.41 43.27
CA ALA A 139 12.53 4.97 43.42
C ALA A 139 12.86 4.54 44.88
N PRO A 140 12.46 3.35 45.41
CA PRO A 140 11.95 2.13 44.74
C PRO A 140 10.76 1.40 45.43
N ASP A 141 10.31 0.32 44.77
CA ASP A 141 9.74 -0.96 45.28
C ASP A 141 8.49 -1.00 46.19
N ALA A 142 7.41 -1.64 45.72
CA ALA A 142 6.82 -2.87 46.29
C ALA A 142 5.37 -3.15 45.80
N SER A 143 5.18 -4.41 45.42
CA SER A 143 3.96 -5.23 45.31
C SER A 143 2.69 -4.74 46.03
N GLU A 144 1.53 -4.75 45.36
CA GLU A 144 0.42 -5.71 45.63
C GLU A 144 -0.88 -5.38 44.87
N ALA A 145 -1.70 -6.43 44.75
CA ALA A 145 -2.89 -6.57 43.94
C ALA A 145 -4.08 -5.70 44.36
N GLY A 146 -4.97 -5.39 43.40
CA GLY A 146 -6.25 -4.75 43.71
C GLY A 146 -7.17 -4.63 42.50
N HIS A 147 -8.23 -5.44 42.50
CA HIS A 147 -9.34 -5.41 41.55
C HIS A 147 -10.05 -4.04 41.51
N VAL A 148 -10.35 -3.55 40.31
CA VAL A 148 -11.42 -2.56 40.07
C VAL A 148 -12.22 -2.94 38.82
N LEU A 149 -13.37 -3.59 39.05
CA LEU A 149 -14.56 -3.54 38.18
C LEU A 149 -15.31 -2.21 38.48
N PRO A 150 -16.35 -1.76 37.74
CA PRO A 150 -16.91 -2.23 36.46
C PRO A 150 -17.22 -1.08 35.46
N ARG A 151 -17.38 -1.37 34.15
CA ARG A 151 -18.36 -0.65 33.30
C ARG A 151 -19.03 -1.64 32.34
N THR A 152 -20.24 -2.02 32.74
CA THR A 152 -21.21 -2.78 31.98
C THR A 152 -21.53 -2.06 30.67
N VAL A 153 -21.19 -2.67 29.54
CA VAL A 153 -21.83 -2.37 28.25
C VAL A 153 -22.47 -3.67 27.77
N VAL A 154 -23.80 -3.71 27.92
CA VAL A 154 -24.68 -4.71 27.32
C VAL A 154 -24.66 -4.48 25.81
N CYS A 155 -24.14 -5.43 25.04
CA CYS A 155 -24.44 -5.53 23.61
C CYS A 155 -25.38 -6.72 23.42
N MET A 156 -26.60 -6.40 22.97
CA MET A 156 -27.72 -7.30 22.83
C MET A 156 -27.45 -8.41 21.82
N ALA A 157 -27.83 -9.64 22.20
CA ALA A 157 -28.05 -10.74 21.28
C ALA A 157 -29.31 -10.45 20.45
N ALA A 158 -29.18 -10.51 19.12
CA ALA A 158 -30.31 -10.63 18.20
C ALA A 158 -30.07 -11.84 17.30
N THR A 159 -30.58 -12.98 17.73
CA THR A 159 -30.76 -14.16 16.88
C THR A 159 -32.00 -13.95 16.02
N VAL A 160 -31.83 -13.89 14.70
CA VAL A 160 -32.94 -14.07 13.75
C VAL A 160 -32.61 -15.27 12.89
N SER A 161 -33.26 -16.39 13.21
CA SER A 161 -33.43 -17.52 12.31
C SER A 161 -34.76 -17.32 11.58
N VAL A 162 -34.76 -17.28 10.24
CA VAL A 162 -35.95 -17.62 9.44
C VAL A 162 -35.50 -18.42 8.23
N ALA A 163 -36.20 -19.54 8.02
CA ALA A 163 -35.89 -20.63 7.14
C ALA A 163 -36.26 -20.39 5.66
N LEU A 164 -35.53 -21.10 4.82
CA LEU A 164 -35.86 -21.74 3.54
C LEU A 164 -37.27 -21.47 2.95
N VAL A 165 -37.32 -20.93 1.73
CA VAL A 165 -38.34 -21.33 0.76
C VAL A 165 -37.71 -21.44 -0.63
N LEU A 166 -37.52 -22.69 -1.10
CA LEU A 166 -37.31 -22.98 -2.52
C LEU A 166 -38.63 -22.68 -3.25
N SER A 167 -38.57 -21.94 -4.36
CA SER A 167 -39.64 -21.94 -5.36
C SER A 167 -39.04 -22.17 -6.72
N THR A 168 -39.48 -23.27 -7.31
CA THR A 168 -39.19 -23.81 -8.63
C THR A 168 -40.12 -23.17 -9.69
N LEU A 169 -39.70 -23.29 -10.96
CA LEU A 169 -40.37 -22.99 -12.24
C LEU A 169 -40.43 -21.52 -12.74
N MET A 170 -39.67 -21.25 -13.81
CA MET A 170 -40.17 -21.26 -15.21
C MET A 170 -39.03 -21.58 -16.17
#